data_AF-A0A662LZG3-F1
#
_entry.id   AF-A0A662LZG3-F1
#
_cell.length_a   1.000
_cell.length_b   1.000
_cell.length_c   1.000
_cell.angle_alpha   90.00
_cell.angle_beta   90.00
_cell.angle_gamma   90.00
#
_symmetry.space_group_name_H-M   'P 1'
#
loop_
_entity.id
_entity.type
_entity.pdbx_description
1 polymer ?
#
loop_
_entity_poly.entity_id
_entity_poly.type
_entity_poly.pdbx_seq_one_letter_code
_entity_poly.pdbx_strand_id
1 'polypeptide(L)'
;MEEIEKYLVENRDFIDGVVITGGEPTLHKGLPDFCRWLKNIGMMVKLDTNGTYPERLQHLIDDKLVDFIAMDIKAPLNDEAYRAVSGTSVDVENIRRSISIIMKSGLNYEFRTTVIPTFHTAEDMVEMAKSIEGAKLFVLQQFNPDNTLDPKLGKVEPYSREELEEIAKECKPFVSKTKVRA
;
A
#
# COMPACT_ATOMS: atom_id res chain seq x y z
N MET A 1 8.55 -18.67 -13.86
CA MET A 1 8.14 -19.49 -12.71
C MET A 1 9.30 -20.34 -12.22
N GLU A 2 9.85 -21.23 -13.03
CA GLU A 2 10.94 -22.15 -12.65
C GLU A 2 12.11 -21.50 -11.89
N GLU A 3 12.59 -20.33 -12.31
CA GLU A 3 13.69 -19.62 -11.63
C GLU A 3 13.32 -19.15 -10.20
N ILE A 4 12.11 -18.61 -10.02
CA ILE A 4 11.60 -18.16 -8.72
C ILE A 4 11.40 -19.37 -7.79
N GLU A 5 10.83 -20.46 -8.34
CA GLU A 5 10.60 -21.68 -7.59
C GLU A 5 11.91 -22.28 -7.08
N LYS A 6 12.90 -22.40 -7.98
CA LYS A 6 14.23 -22.89 -7.63
C LYS A 6 14.87 -22.04 -6.54
N TYR A 7 14.87 -20.72 -6.71
CA TYR A 7 15.48 -19.81 -5.73
C TYR A 7 14.83 -19.92 -4.35
N LEU A 8 13.50 -19.94 -4.27
CA LEU A 8 12.79 -20.00 -3.00
C LEU A 8 12.96 -21.36 -2.31
N VAL A 9 12.99 -22.46 -3.07
CA VAL A 9 13.23 -23.80 -2.51
C VAL A 9 14.67 -23.93 -2.00
N GLU A 10 15.66 -23.43 -2.74
CA GLU A 10 17.08 -23.46 -2.34
C GLU A 10 17.38 -22.60 -1.11
N ASN A 11 16.60 -21.53 -0.88
CA ASN A 11 16.83 -20.57 0.19
C ASN A 11 15.76 -20.60 1.29
N ARG A 12 14.94 -21.66 1.34
CA ARG A 12 13.78 -21.74 2.24
C ARG A 12 14.12 -21.65 3.73
N ASP A 13 15.35 -21.99 4.11
CA ASP A 13 15.80 -21.98 5.50
C ASP A 13 16.10 -20.55 6.00
N PHE A 14 16.17 -19.57 5.10
CA PHE A 14 16.50 -18.17 5.40
C PHE A 14 15.40 -17.18 4.97
N ILE A 15 14.45 -17.61 4.14
CA ILE A 15 13.38 -16.77 3.61
C ILE A 15 12.07 -17.16 4.29
N ASP A 16 11.54 -16.27 5.12
CA ASP A 16 10.27 -16.48 5.83
C ASP A 16 9.03 -16.21 4.96
N GLY A 17 9.19 -15.42 3.91
CA GLY A 17 8.07 -15.04 3.06
C GLY A 17 8.43 -14.17 1.87
N VAL A 18 7.43 -13.95 1.03
CA VAL A 18 7.54 -13.23 -0.24
C VAL A 18 6.65 -12.00 -0.22
N VAL A 19 7.22 -10.87 -0.62
CA VAL A 19 6.46 -9.64 -0.86
C VAL A 19 6.11 -9.58 -2.35
N ILE A 20 4.83 -9.65 -2.66
CA ILE A 20 4.30 -9.45 -4.01
C ILE A 20 3.96 -7.97 -4.15
N THR A 21 4.76 -7.28 -4.95
CA THR A 21 4.69 -5.84 -5.21
C THR A 21 4.87 -5.57 -6.71
N GLY A 22 5.00 -4.30 -7.11
CA GLY A 22 5.16 -3.88 -8.51
C GLY A 22 4.16 -2.80 -8.88
N GLY A 23 3.58 -2.88 -10.09
CA GLY A 23 2.48 -2.02 -10.52
C GLY A 23 1.22 -2.21 -9.66
N GLU A 24 0.20 -2.86 -10.19
CA GLU A 24 -0.92 -3.34 -9.37
C GLU A 24 -0.98 -4.86 -9.46
N PRO A 25 -0.47 -5.61 -8.45
CA PRO A 25 -0.41 -7.06 -8.52
C PRO A 25 -1.76 -7.72 -8.78
N THR A 26 -2.85 -7.15 -8.24
CA THR A 26 -4.19 -7.71 -8.44
C THR A 26 -4.67 -7.62 -9.89
N LEU A 27 -4.00 -6.89 -10.80
CA LEU A 27 -4.25 -6.94 -12.24
C LEU A 27 -3.96 -8.32 -12.84
N HIS A 28 -2.99 -9.04 -12.29
CA HIS A 28 -2.51 -10.30 -12.84
C HIS A 28 -3.44 -11.46 -12.49
N LYS A 29 -3.99 -12.12 -13.50
CA LYS A 29 -4.93 -13.26 -13.31
C LYS A 29 -4.29 -14.47 -12.62
N GLY A 30 -2.98 -14.65 -12.74
CA GLY A 30 -2.23 -15.76 -12.12
C GLY A 30 -1.83 -15.50 -10.66
N LEU A 31 -2.15 -14.33 -10.09
CA LEU A 31 -1.78 -14.00 -8.71
C LEU A 31 -2.32 -15.01 -7.68
N PRO A 32 -3.60 -15.45 -7.72
CA PRO A 32 -4.10 -16.41 -6.75
C PRO A 32 -3.36 -17.75 -6.78
N ASP A 33 -3.03 -18.26 -7.98
CA ASP A 33 -2.30 -19.53 -8.13
C ASP A 33 -0.86 -19.40 -7.62
N PHE A 34 -0.21 -18.27 -7.87
CA PHE A 34 1.13 -18.00 -7.35
C PHE A 34 1.14 -17.93 -5.82
N CYS A 35 0.18 -17.21 -5.22
CA CYS A 35 0.03 -17.17 -3.77
C CYS A 35 -0.22 -18.57 -3.21
N ARG A 36 -1.10 -19.37 -3.83
CA ARG A 36 -1.40 -20.73 -3.39
C ARG A 36 -0.15 -21.61 -3.41
N TRP A 37 0.67 -21.49 -4.45
CA TRP A 37 1.95 -22.19 -4.52
C TRP A 37 2.90 -21.76 -3.39
N LEU A 38 3.05 -20.45 -3.14
CA LEU A 38 3.86 -19.93 -2.02
C LEU A 38 3.40 -20.49 -0.67
N LYS A 39 2.09 -20.49 -0.42
CA LYS A 39 1.51 -21.05 0.81
C LYS A 39 1.79 -22.56 0.93
N ASN A 40 1.74 -23.30 -0.17
CA ASN A 40 2.01 -24.74 -0.18
C ASN A 40 3.47 -25.09 0.15
N ILE A 41 4.43 -24.21 -0.18
CA ILE A 41 5.85 -24.39 0.19
C ILE A 41 6.18 -23.79 1.56
N GLY A 42 5.18 -23.36 2.33
CA GLY A 42 5.34 -22.87 3.70
C GLY A 42 5.73 -21.39 3.83
N MET A 43 5.64 -20.61 2.76
CA MET A 43 6.02 -19.20 2.78
C MET A 43 4.89 -18.30 3.27
N MET A 44 5.23 -17.26 4.03
CA MET A 44 4.31 -16.14 4.27
C MET A 44 4.19 -15.27 3.00
N VAL A 45 3.01 -14.69 2.77
CA VAL A 45 2.75 -13.83 1.60
C VAL A 45 2.32 -12.45 2.06
N LYS A 46 3.10 -11.44 1.67
CA LYS A 46 2.73 -10.03 1.80
C LYS A 46 2.29 -9.48 0.45
N LEU A 47 1.14 -8.84 0.39
CA LEU A 47 0.65 -8.15 -0.81
C LEU A 47 0.78 -6.64 -0.65
N ASP A 48 1.41 -6.00 -1.62
CA ASP A 48 1.43 -4.55 -1.78
C ASP A 48 0.47 -4.16 -2.92
N THR A 49 -0.56 -3.35 -2.65
CA THR A 49 -1.61 -2.99 -3.62
C THR A 49 -1.97 -1.50 -3.54
N ASN A 50 -2.50 -0.94 -4.62
CA ASN A 50 -3.13 0.38 -4.63
C ASN A 50 -4.66 0.33 -4.41
N GLY A 51 -5.24 -0.87 -4.26
CA GLY A 51 -6.65 -1.07 -3.92
C GLY A 51 -7.66 -0.86 -5.04
N THR A 52 -7.23 -0.73 -6.30
CA THR A 52 -8.14 -0.50 -7.43
C THR A 52 -9.13 -1.66 -7.68
N TYR A 53 -8.80 -2.89 -7.25
CA TYR A 53 -9.60 -4.10 -7.53
C TYR A 53 -10.11 -4.80 -6.26
N PRO A 54 -11.15 -4.26 -5.59
CA PRO A 54 -11.66 -4.78 -4.31
C PRO A 54 -12.11 -6.25 -4.39
N GLU A 55 -12.75 -6.68 -5.47
CA GLU A 55 -13.22 -8.07 -5.61
C GLU A 55 -12.07 -9.08 -5.60
N ARG A 56 -10.96 -8.73 -6.25
CA ARG A 56 -9.77 -9.60 -6.32
C ARG A 56 -9.06 -9.62 -4.97
N LEU A 57 -9.01 -8.48 -4.30
CA LEU A 57 -8.47 -8.38 -2.96
C LEU A 57 -9.27 -9.23 -1.96
N GLN A 58 -10.61 -9.13 -1.99
CA GLN A 58 -11.51 -9.94 -1.17
C GLN A 58 -11.27 -11.43 -1.41
N HIS A 59 -11.18 -11.86 -2.67
CA HIS A 59 -10.91 -13.26 -3.00
C HIS A 59 -9.58 -13.78 -2.41
N LEU A 60 -8.51 -12.99 -2.50
CA LEU A 60 -7.20 -13.37 -1.91
C LEU A 60 -7.28 -13.51 -0.39
N ILE A 61 -8.06 -12.66 0.27
CA ILE A 61 -8.26 -12.68 1.73
C ILE A 61 -9.11 -13.90 2.14
N ASP A 62 -10.24 -14.12 1.47
CA ASP A 62 -11.19 -15.20 1.79
C ASP A 62 -10.55 -16.58 1.62
N ASP A 63 -9.76 -16.74 0.56
CA ASP A 63 -9.01 -17.97 0.29
C ASP A 63 -7.74 -18.11 1.15
N LYS A 64 -7.46 -17.16 2.05
CA LYS A 64 -6.29 -17.12 2.95
C LYS A 64 -4.95 -17.20 2.19
N LEU A 65 -4.90 -16.55 1.04
CA LEU A 65 -3.73 -16.55 0.14
C LEU A 65 -2.70 -15.47 0.51
N VAL A 66 -3.04 -14.57 1.43
CA VAL A 66 -2.18 -13.48 1.90
C VAL A 66 -2.18 -13.43 3.43
N ASP A 67 -1.03 -13.12 4.01
CA ASP A 67 -0.80 -13.02 5.46
C ASP A 67 -0.69 -11.57 5.94
N PHE A 68 -0.30 -10.66 5.04
CA PHE A 68 -0.18 -9.23 5.32
C PHE A 68 -0.53 -8.41 4.08
N ILE A 69 -1.20 -7.27 4.28
CA ILE A 69 -1.52 -6.33 3.19
C ILE A 69 -0.93 -4.96 3.50
N ALA A 70 -0.17 -4.40 2.57
CA ALA A 70 0.15 -2.98 2.54
C ALA A 70 -0.64 -2.34 1.40
N MET A 71 -1.47 -1.34 1.71
CA MET A 71 -2.24 -0.62 0.69
C MET A 71 -1.79 0.84 0.60
N ASP A 72 -1.46 1.27 -0.62
CA ASP A 72 -1.16 2.65 -0.95
C ASP A 72 -2.45 3.47 -1.11
N ILE A 73 -2.60 4.50 -0.27
CA ILE A 73 -3.64 5.53 -0.41
C ILE A 73 -2.96 6.76 -0.99
N LYS A 74 -3.32 7.10 -2.23
CA LYS A 74 -2.54 8.05 -3.04
C LYS A 74 -2.92 9.51 -2.87
N ALA A 75 -4.14 9.79 -2.41
CA ALA A 75 -4.66 11.14 -2.24
C ALA A 75 -5.95 11.07 -1.40
N PRO A 76 -6.49 12.21 -0.95
CA PRO A 76 -7.86 12.27 -0.47
C PRO A 76 -8.84 11.59 -1.45
N LEU A 77 -9.86 10.92 -0.91
CA LEU A 77 -10.75 10.04 -1.68
C LEU A 77 -11.83 10.81 -2.46
N ASN A 78 -11.37 11.77 -3.28
CA ASN A 78 -12.15 12.50 -4.27
C ASN A 78 -11.49 12.37 -5.65
N ASP A 79 -12.30 12.39 -6.71
CA ASP A 79 -11.85 12.06 -8.07
C ASP A 79 -10.75 12.99 -8.59
N GLU A 80 -10.76 14.27 -8.21
CA GLU A 80 -9.82 15.26 -8.70
C GLU A 80 -8.42 15.04 -8.12
N ALA A 81 -8.31 14.98 -6.79
CA ALA A 81 -7.04 14.76 -6.10
C ALA A 81 -6.46 13.39 -6.46
N TYR A 82 -7.29 12.34 -6.45
CA TYR A 82 -6.82 10.99 -6.76
C TYR A 82 -6.33 10.87 -8.19
N ARG A 83 -7.02 11.49 -9.17
CA ARG A 83 -6.56 11.54 -10.56
C ARG A 83 -5.25 12.32 -10.71
N ALA A 84 -5.10 13.43 -9.99
CA ALA A 84 -3.88 14.25 -10.04
C ALA A 84 -2.64 13.44 -9.62
N VAL A 85 -2.74 12.63 -8.56
CA VAL A 85 -1.60 11.84 -8.05
C VAL A 85 -1.41 10.53 -8.82
N SER A 86 -2.50 9.85 -9.19
CA SER A 86 -2.41 8.56 -9.91
C SER A 86 -2.09 8.71 -11.39
N GLY A 87 -2.28 9.90 -11.97
CA GLY A 87 -2.06 10.18 -13.39
C GLY A 87 -3.14 9.59 -14.32
N THR A 88 -4.20 9.00 -13.77
CA THR A 88 -5.29 8.38 -14.52
C THR A 88 -6.60 8.45 -13.74
N SER A 89 -7.73 8.18 -14.41
CA SER A 89 -9.01 8.07 -13.71
C SER A 89 -9.04 6.78 -12.89
N VAL A 90 -9.27 6.90 -11.59
CA VAL A 90 -9.47 5.79 -10.66
C VAL A 90 -10.82 5.97 -10.01
N ASP A 91 -11.59 4.89 -9.94
CA ASP A 91 -12.85 4.87 -9.20
C ASP A 91 -12.55 4.87 -7.70
N VAL A 92 -12.73 6.03 -7.05
CA VAL A 92 -12.46 6.20 -5.62
C VAL A 92 -13.38 5.35 -4.74
N GLU A 93 -14.54 4.93 -5.24
CA GLU A 93 -15.42 4.03 -4.51
C GLU A 93 -14.78 2.64 -4.38
N ASN A 94 -14.07 2.17 -5.41
CA ASN A 94 -13.30 0.92 -5.30
C ASN A 94 -12.18 1.02 -4.27
N ILE A 95 -11.54 2.19 -4.13
CA ILE A 95 -10.54 2.44 -3.09
C ILE A 95 -11.19 2.37 -1.69
N ARG A 96 -12.35 3.02 -1.49
CA ARG A 96 -13.11 2.94 -0.23
C ARG A 96 -13.51 1.51 0.11
N ARG A 97 -13.97 0.74 -0.87
CA ARG A 97 -14.32 -0.67 -0.71
C ARG A 97 -13.10 -1.49 -0.29
N SER A 98 -11.96 -1.34 -0.95
CA SER A 98 -10.70 -2.01 -0.60
C SER A 98 -10.23 -1.68 0.82
N ILE A 99 -10.31 -0.41 1.23
CA ILE A 99 -10.04 0.01 2.62
C ILE A 99 -10.96 -0.77 3.59
N SER A 100 -12.26 -0.79 3.33
CA SER A 100 -13.22 -1.49 4.19
C SER A 100 -12.94 -2.99 4.30
N ILE A 101 -12.63 -3.63 3.17
CA ILE A 101 -12.28 -5.07 3.09
C ILE A 101 -11.05 -5.36 3.94
N ILE A 102 -9.98 -4.58 3.77
CA ILE A 102 -8.72 -4.76 4.53
C ILE A 102 -8.97 -4.59 6.02
N MET A 103 -9.67 -3.53 6.43
CA MET A 103 -9.92 -3.25 7.84
C MET A 103 -10.76 -4.35 8.52
N LYS A 104 -11.68 -4.99 7.77
CA LYS A 104 -12.55 -6.07 8.26
C LYS A 104 -11.95 -7.47 8.13
N SER A 105 -10.83 -7.62 7.41
CA SER A 105 -10.23 -8.93 7.09
C SER A 105 -9.73 -9.73 8.29
N GLY A 106 -9.46 -9.06 9.43
CA GLY A 106 -8.78 -9.67 10.57
C GLY A 106 -7.26 -9.85 10.39
N LEU A 107 -6.72 -9.60 9.20
CA LEU A 107 -5.29 -9.66 8.93
C LEU A 107 -4.53 -8.51 9.60
N ASN A 108 -3.20 -8.66 9.64
CA ASN A 108 -2.32 -7.52 9.84
C ASN A 108 -2.19 -6.75 8.53
N TYR A 109 -2.23 -5.43 8.62
CA TYR A 109 -2.14 -4.56 7.46
C TYR A 109 -1.53 -3.21 7.82
N GLU A 110 -1.05 -2.50 6.80
CA GLU A 110 -0.72 -1.08 6.87
C GLU A 110 -1.39 -0.33 5.71
N PHE A 111 -1.94 0.84 5.99
CA PHE A 111 -2.14 1.84 4.95
C PHE A 111 -0.91 2.73 4.89
N ARG A 112 -0.54 3.16 3.69
CA ARG A 112 0.63 4.03 3.52
C ARG A 112 0.42 5.04 2.39
N THR A 113 1.18 6.12 2.46
CA THR A 113 1.22 7.16 1.43
C THR A 113 2.65 7.65 1.27
N THR A 114 3.16 7.68 0.04
CA THR A 114 4.38 8.43 -0.28
C THR A 114 4.03 9.91 -0.36
N VAL A 115 4.51 10.69 0.61
CA VAL A 115 4.15 12.09 0.77
C VAL A 115 5.01 12.95 -0.15
N ILE A 116 4.41 13.36 -1.28
CA ILE A 116 5.05 14.21 -2.29
C ILE A 116 4.54 15.66 -2.08
N PRO A 117 5.38 16.63 -1.73
CA PRO A 117 4.95 18.00 -1.44
C PRO A 117 4.17 18.71 -2.54
N THR A 118 4.41 18.36 -3.81
CA THR A 118 3.65 18.89 -4.95
C THR A 118 2.18 18.45 -4.96
N PHE A 119 1.87 17.32 -4.33
CA PHE A 119 0.57 16.67 -4.39
C PHE A 119 -0.14 16.58 -3.03
N HIS A 120 0.62 16.73 -1.94
CA HIS A 120 0.13 16.48 -0.60
C HIS A 120 0.51 17.62 0.32
N THR A 121 -0.49 18.14 0.99
CA THR A 121 -0.39 19.04 2.15
C THR A 121 -0.58 18.26 3.46
N ALA A 122 -0.35 18.90 4.60
CA ALA A 122 -0.66 18.31 5.90
C ALA A 122 -2.18 18.03 6.02
N GLU A 123 -3.01 18.94 5.48
CA GLU A 123 -4.45 18.83 5.45
C GLU A 123 -4.92 17.62 4.64
N ASP A 124 -4.30 17.35 3.48
CA ASP A 124 -4.58 16.17 2.67
C ASP A 124 -4.27 14.87 3.43
N MET A 125 -3.16 14.86 4.17
CA MET A 125 -2.79 13.71 5.00
C MET A 125 -3.81 13.45 6.12
N VAL A 126 -4.31 14.52 6.74
CA VAL A 126 -5.37 14.44 7.75
C VAL A 126 -6.70 13.97 7.13
N GLU A 127 -7.04 14.43 5.93
CA GLU A 127 -8.24 13.96 5.22
C GLU A 127 -8.14 12.47 4.86
N MET A 128 -6.98 12.02 4.39
CA MET A 128 -6.72 10.60 4.16
C MET A 128 -6.82 9.80 5.46
N ALA A 129 -6.26 10.29 6.57
CA ALA A 129 -6.37 9.63 7.87
C ALA A 129 -7.83 9.47 8.33
N LYS A 130 -8.68 10.49 8.12
CA LYS A 130 -10.13 10.41 8.36
C LYS A 130 -10.81 9.37 7.47
N SER A 131 -10.37 9.22 6.22
CA SER A 131 -10.95 8.23 5.30
C SER A 131 -10.68 6.77 5.72
N ILE A 132 -9.68 6.55 6.57
CA ILE A 132 -9.32 5.25 7.16
C ILE A 132 -9.50 5.24 8.68
N GLU A 133 -10.44 6.03 9.20
CA GLU A 133 -10.66 6.14 10.63
C GLU A 133 -10.83 4.77 11.30
N GLY A 134 -10.08 4.54 12.37
CA GLY A 134 -10.01 3.25 13.08
C GLY A 134 -8.95 2.28 12.54
N ALA A 135 -8.22 2.62 11.48
CA ALA A 135 -7.15 1.77 10.96
C ALA A 135 -6.05 1.50 11.99
N LYS A 136 -5.45 0.31 11.94
CA LYS A 136 -4.39 -0.11 12.85
C LYS A 136 -3.10 0.69 12.68
N LEU A 137 -2.73 1.01 11.44
CA LEU A 137 -1.48 1.67 11.11
C LEU A 137 -1.61 2.51 9.82
N PHE A 138 -1.21 3.77 9.92
CA PHE A 138 -0.99 4.65 8.76
C PHE A 138 0.49 5.05 8.68
N VAL A 139 1.15 4.76 7.56
CA VAL A 139 2.57 5.04 7.33
C VAL A 139 2.73 6.21 6.38
N LEU A 140 3.40 7.27 6.83
CA LEU A 140 3.83 8.38 5.99
C LEU A 140 5.22 8.06 5.49
N GLN A 141 5.34 7.79 4.19
CA GLN A 141 6.59 7.44 3.54
C GLN A 141 7.19 8.70 2.89
N GLN A 142 8.45 8.99 3.22
CA GLN A 142 9.16 10.12 2.63
C GLN A 142 9.35 9.89 1.13
N PHE A 143 9.11 10.94 0.35
CA PHE A 143 9.36 10.94 -1.07
C PHE A 143 10.87 10.98 -1.35
N ASN A 144 11.33 10.17 -2.31
CA ASN A 144 12.71 10.18 -2.79
C ASN A 144 12.76 10.76 -4.22
N PRO A 145 13.40 11.92 -4.44
CA PRO A 145 13.47 12.59 -5.74
C PRO A 145 14.50 11.98 -6.70
N ASP A 146 15.38 11.09 -6.25
CA ASP A 146 16.50 10.58 -7.08
C ASP A 146 16.02 9.65 -8.20
N ASN A 147 14.88 8.97 -8.02
CA ASN A 147 14.36 7.94 -8.94
C ASN A 147 12.88 8.16 -9.26
N THR A 148 12.56 9.26 -9.93
CA THR A 148 11.17 9.63 -10.26
C THR A 148 10.78 9.23 -11.68
N LEU A 149 9.55 8.73 -11.84
CA LEU A 149 8.96 8.48 -13.18
C LEU A 149 8.69 9.76 -13.94
N ASP A 150 8.19 10.81 -13.26
CA ASP A 150 8.07 12.16 -13.83
C ASP A 150 9.35 12.96 -13.51
N PRO A 151 10.16 13.35 -14.50
CA PRO A 151 11.38 14.13 -14.31
C PRO A 151 11.16 15.47 -13.57
N LYS A 152 9.94 16.02 -13.57
CA LYS A 152 9.61 17.24 -12.83
C LYS A 152 9.69 17.04 -11.32
N LEU A 153 9.37 15.83 -10.84
CA LEU A 153 9.40 15.50 -9.42
C LEU A 153 10.84 15.36 -8.89
N GLY A 154 11.82 15.12 -9.75
CA GLY A 154 13.23 15.06 -9.34
C GLY A 154 13.82 16.39 -8.85
N LYS A 155 13.07 17.49 -8.95
CA LYS A 155 13.44 18.80 -8.39
C LYS A 155 12.63 19.18 -7.15
N VAL A 156 11.71 18.32 -6.73
CA VAL A 156 10.86 18.57 -5.57
C VAL A 156 11.65 18.21 -4.32
N GLU A 157 11.86 19.20 -3.46
CA GLU A 157 12.45 18.99 -2.14
C GLU A 157 11.45 18.19 -1.29
N PRO A 158 11.81 17.00 -0.79
CA PRO A 158 10.93 16.22 0.08
C PRO A 158 10.70 16.92 1.42
N TYR A 159 9.55 16.65 2.05
CA TYR A 159 9.40 16.97 3.47
C TYR A 159 10.52 16.31 4.28
N SER A 160 11.10 17.05 5.21
CA SER A 160 12.01 16.52 6.22
C SER A 160 11.33 15.46 7.08
N ARG A 161 12.14 14.67 7.78
CA ARG A 161 11.61 13.66 8.70
C ARG A 161 10.79 14.32 9.81
N GLU A 162 11.26 15.45 10.33
CA GLU A 162 10.63 16.22 11.39
C GLU A 162 9.26 16.75 10.94
N GLU A 163 9.16 17.30 9.73
CA GLU A 163 7.88 17.73 9.16
C GLU A 163 6.90 16.57 9.02
N LEU A 164 7.35 15.42 8.51
CA LEU A 164 6.50 14.22 8.41
C LEU A 164 6.08 13.69 9.78
N GLU A 165 6.93 13.82 10.80
CA GLU A 165 6.59 13.43 12.17
C GLU A 165 5.53 14.36 12.77
N GLU A 166 5.55 15.66 12.49
CA GLU A 166 4.46 16.58 12.88
C GLU A 166 3.15 16.24 12.15
N ILE A 167 3.18 16.04 10.83
CA ILE A 167 1.98 15.63 10.07
C ILE A 167 1.44 14.29 10.59
N ALA A 168 2.32 13.34 10.92
CA ALA A 168 1.94 12.06 11.50
C ALA A 168 1.27 12.20 12.88
N LYS A 169 1.59 13.24 13.66
CA LYS A 169 0.88 13.54 14.93
C LYS A 169 -0.52 14.06 14.65
N GLU A 170 -0.71 14.87 13.62
CA GLU A 170 -2.04 15.38 13.23
C GLU A 170 -2.97 14.28 12.69
N CYS A 171 -2.40 13.25 12.05
CA CYS A 171 -3.16 12.08 11.58
C CYS A 171 -3.54 11.11 12.72
N LYS A 172 -2.77 11.11 13.81
CA LYS A 172 -2.87 10.15 14.91
C LYS A 172 -4.25 10.07 15.58
N PRO A 173 -5.06 11.14 15.73
CA PRO A 173 -6.39 11.05 16.32
C PRO A 173 -7.35 10.11 15.58
N PHE A 174 -7.13 9.86 14.29
CA PHE A 174 -8.04 9.06 13.46
C PHE A 174 -7.63 7.59 13.35
N VAL A 175 -6.37 7.24 13.66
CA VAL A 175 -5.83 5.90 13.48
C VAL A 175 -5.08 5.41 14.71
N SER A 176 -5.04 4.10 14.92
CA SER A 176 -4.43 3.51 16.13
C SER A 176 -2.93 3.80 16.22
N LYS A 177 -2.22 3.89 15.09
CA LYS A 177 -0.79 4.20 15.03
C LYS A 177 -0.43 4.93 13.75
N THR A 178 0.47 5.90 13.88
CA THR A 178 1.16 6.52 12.75
C THR A 178 2.65 6.16 12.81
N LYS A 179 3.31 6.09 11.65
CA LYS A 179 4.75 5.85 11.53
C LYS A 179 5.30 6.65 10.35
N VAL A 180 6.46 7.27 10.53
CA VAL A 180 7.23 7.85 9.42
C VAL A 180 8.23 6.80 8.92
N ARG A 181 8.34 6.65 7.59
CA ARG A 181 9.31 5.80 6.90
C ARG A 181 10.10 6.69 5.94
N ALA A 182 11.29 7.10 6.38
CA ALA A 182 12.29 7.79 5.58
C ALA A 182 13.37 6.80 5.14
#